data_AF-F9ENL3-F1
#
_entry.id   AF-F9ENL3-F1
#
_cell.length_a   1.000
_cell.length_b   1.000
_cell.length_c   1.000
_cell.angle_alpha   90.00
_cell.angle_beta   90.00
_cell.angle_gamma   90.00
#
_symmetry.space_group_name_H-M   'P 1'
#
loop_
_entity.id
_entity.type
_entity.pdbx_description
1 polymer ?
#
loop_
_entity_poly.entity_id
_entity_poly.type
_entity_poly.pdbx_seq_one_letter_code
_entity_poly.pdbx_strand_id
1 'polypeptide(L)'
;MEELEDLKVFDEERDIIIYDVLGDVVCGGFAVPMREKYADVIYIVTSSEFMSIFAANNIMKSIKNFSKMKNIKFGGLIHNQRNNNSSINILKIFADMTKSKIIGEIPFS
;
A
#
# COMPACT_ATOMS: atom_id res chain seq x y z
N MET A 1 11.90 10.89 9.58
CA MET A 1 12.35 11.28 8.24
C MET A 1 13.60 12.11 8.38
N GLU A 2 13.56 13.20 9.15
CA GLU A 2 14.73 14.00 9.54
C GLU A 2 15.92 13.14 10.02
N GLU A 3 15.69 12.16 10.90
CA GLU A 3 16.75 11.25 11.36
C GLU A 3 17.37 10.37 10.23
N LEU A 4 16.61 10.02 9.19
CA LEU A 4 17.14 9.29 8.02
C LEU A 4 17.97 10.20 7.11
N GLU A 5 17.59 11.48 7.03
CA GLU A 5 18.35 12.51 6.32
C GLU A 5 19.66 12.81 7.06
N ASP A 6 19.64 12.90 8.39
CA ASP A 6 20.84 13.07 9.22
C ASP A 6 21.82 11.91 9.10
N LEU A 7 21.29 10.68 9.02
CA LEU A 7 22.06 9.47 8.77
C LEU A 7 22.52 9.33 7.31
N LYS A 8 22.17 10.29 6.44
CA LYS A 8 22.54 10.32 5.01
C LYS A 8 22.15 9.04 4.26
N VAL A 9 21.05 8.40 4.67
CA VAL A 9 20.59 7.13 4.09
C VAL A 9 20.25 7.27 2.60
N PHE A 10 19.87 8.48 2.19
CA PHE A 10 19.52 8.82 0.81
C PHE A 10 20.70 9.30 -0.04
N ASP A 11 21.89 9.52 0.55
CA ASP A 11 23.10 9.90 -0.19
C ASP A 11 23.75 8.69 -0.89
N GLU A 12 23.41 7.48 -0.46
CA GLU A 12 23.79 6.24 -1.13
C GLU A 12 22.87 5.98 -2.33
N GLU A 13 23.44 5.62 -3.48
CA GLU A 13 22.66 5.19 -4.64
C GLU A 13 21.94 3.87 -4.31
N ARG A 14 20.63 3.96 -4.08
CA ARG A 14 19.75 2.82 -3.85
C ARG A 14 18.75 2.74 -5.00
N ASP A 15 18.65 1.56 -5.62
CA ASP A 15 17.67 1.34 -6.68
C ASP A 15 16.23 1.39 -6.16
N ILE A 16 16.01 0.87 -4.93
CA ILE A 16 14.69 0.72 -4.32
C ILE A 16 14.80 0.99 -2.81
N ILE A 17 13.85 1.78 -2.30
CA ILE A 17 13.62 1.99 -0.87
C ILE A 17 12.20 1.51 -0.55
N ILE A 18 12.06 0.67 0.48
CA ILE A 18 10.77 0.11 0.89
C ILE A 18 10.40 0.73 2.24
N TYR A 19 9.21 1.32 2.30
CA TYR A 19 8.60 1.80 3.52
C TYR A 19 7.50 0.81 3.95
N ASP A 20 7.68 0.17 5.10
CA ASP A 20 6.63 -0.60 5.74
C ASP A 20 5.79 0.32 6.63
N VAL A 21 4.50 0.46 6.31
CA VAL A 21 3.61 1.43 6.93
C VAL A 21 2.36 0.73 7.47
N LEU A 22 2.06 0.99 8.73
CA LEU A 22 0.88 0.47 9.42
C LEU A 22 -0.41 0.93 8.72
N GLY A 23 -1.32 -0.01 8.43
CA GLY A 23 -2.52 0.22 7.59
C GLY A 23 -3.87 0.23 8.33
N ASP A 24 -3.87 0.03 9.65
CA ASP A 24 -5.05 0.00 10.51
C ASP A 24 -5.62 1.42 10.81
N VAL A 25 -4.76 2.43 10.84
CA VAL A 25 -5.13 3.83 11.04
C VAL A 25 -4.73 4.67 9.85
N VAL A 26 -5.72 5.15 9.09
CA VAL A 26 -5.50 6.09 7.99
C VAL A 26 -5.71 7.52 8.49
N CYS A 27 -4.90 7.95 9.47
CA CYS A 27 -4.89 9.32 9.98
C CYS A 27 -3.71 10.13 9.43
N GLY A 28 -3.64 11.42 9.76
CA GLY A 28 -2.66 12.36 9.21
C GLY A 28 -1.19 11.97 9.38
N GLY A 29 -0.82 11.13 10.36
CA GLY A 29 0.56 10.66 10.54
C GLY A 29 0.97 9.55 9.56
N PHE A 30 0.08 8.61 9.25
CA PHE A 30 0.39 7.45 8.39
C PHE A 30 0.44 7.80 6.90
N ALA A 31 -0.09 8.97 6.53
CA ALA A 31 0.05 9.53 5.20
C ALA A 31 1.37 10.29 5.00
N VAL A 32 2.29 10.35 5.97
CA VAL A 32 3.55 11.12 5.83
C VAL A 32 4.41 10.67 4.65
N PRO A 33 4.66 9.37 4.41
CA PRO A 33 5.43 8.94 3.23
C PRO A 33 4.80 9.41 1.91
N MET A 34 3.46 9.47 1.88
CA MET A 34 2.71 9.98 0.75
C MET A 34 2.75 11.51 0.67
N ARG A 35 2.59 12.20 1.80
CA ARG A 35 2.51 13.66 1.86
C ARG A 35 3.86 14.27 1.52
N GLU A 36 4.96 13.74 2.00
CA GLU A 36 6.28 14.34 1.85
C GLU A 36 7.07 13.78 0.65
N LYS A 37 6.41 13.04 -0.26
CA LYS A 37 7.01 12.42 -1.47
C LYS A 37 8.15 11.43 -1.20
N TYR A 38 8.14 10.76 -0.06
CA TYR A 38 9.11 9.70 0.19
C TYR A 38 8.75 8.41 -0.56
N ALA A 39 7.51 8.26 -1.06
CA ALA A 39 7.11 7.11 -1.84
C ALA A 39 6.54 7.49 -3.22
N ASP A 40 7.11 6.91 -4.28
CA ASP A 40 6.65 7.08 -5.66
C ASP A 40 5.50 6.14 -6.01
N VAL A 41 5.55 4.91 -5.49
CA VAL A 41 4.61 3.83 -5.81
C VAL A 41 4.14 3.16 -4.54
N ILE A 42 2.83 2.96 -4.42
CA ILE A 42 2.21 2.32 -3.26
C ILE A 42 1.64 0.97 -3.64
N TYR A 43 1.94 -0.03 -2.83
CA TYR A 43 1.33 -1.35 -2.88
C TYR A 43 0.57 -1.60 -1.58
N ILE A 44 -0.57 -2.28 -1.66
CA ILE A 44 -1.35 -2.65 -0.47
C ILE A 44 -1.36 -4.17 -0.37
N VAL A 45 -0.80 -4.70 0.71
CA VAL A 45 -0.94 -6.11 1.07
C VAL A 45 -2.29 -6.30 1.78
N THR A 46 -3.12 -7.22 1.31
CA THR A 46 -4.44 -7.46 1.87
C THR A 46 -4.91 -8.90 1.70
N SER A 47 -5.88 -9.32 2.51
CA SER A 47 -6.55 -10.61 2.39
C SER A 47 -7.95 -10.43 1.77
N SER A 48 -8.63 -11.54 1.50
CA SER A 48 -10.02 -11.54 1.06
C SER A 48 -11.05 -11.33 2.18
N GLU A 49 -10.61 -10.99 3.39
CA GLU A 49 -11.50 -10.77 4.52
C GLU A 49 -12.04 -9.35 4.56
N PHE A 50 -13.21 -9.21 5.17
CA PHE A 50 -13.91 -7.94 5.27
C PHE A 50 -13.05 -6.81 5.83
N MET A 51 -12.37 -7.03 6.97
CA MET A 51 -11.58 -5.98 7.62
C MET A 51 -10.37 -5.56 6.79
N SER A 52 -9.70 -6.51 6.13
CA SER A 52 -8.53 -6.24 5.28
C SER A 52 -8.93 -5.46 4.02
N ILE A 53 -10.06 -5.82 3.40
CA ILE A 53 -10.61 -5.05 2.26
C ILE A 53 -11.10 -3.68 2.70
N PHE A 54 -11.72 -3.56 3.87
CA PHE A 54 -12.16 -2.28 4.43
C PHE A 54 -10.99 -1.33 4.66
N ALA A 55 -9.91 -1.81 5.28
CA ALA A 55 -8.68 -1.05 5.48
C ALA A 55 -8.07 -0.64 4.13
N ALA A 56 -7.93 -1.59 3.20
CA ALA A 56 -7.41 -1.31 1.85
C ALA A 56 -8.20 -0.22 1.14
N ASN A 57 -9.53 -0.26 1.20
CA ASN A 57 -10.41 0.76 0.61
C ASN A 57 -10.17 2.15 1.22
N ASN A 58 -9.98 2.24 2.54
CA ASN A 58 -9.72 3.52 3.21
C ASN A 58 -8.33 4.07 2.84
N ILE A 59 -7.33 3.22 2.73
CA ILE A 59 -6.00 3.60 2.23
C ILE A 59 -6.13 4.10 0.78
N MET A 60 -6.82 3.38 -0.10
CA MET A 60 -7.01 3.80 -1.49
C MET A 60 -7.70 5.17 -1.64
N LYS A 61 -8.69 5.47 -0.78
CA LYS A 61 -9.30 6.81 -0.72
C LYS A 61 -8.27 7.88 -0.34
N SER A 62 -7.42 7.61 0.64
CA SER A 62 -6.31 8.48 1.02
C SER A 62 -5.34 8.70 -0.14
N ILE A 63 -4.95 7.62 -0.83
CA ILE A 63 -4.08 7.70 -2.03
C ILE A 63 -4.70 8.60 -3.09
N LYS A 64 -5.98 8.42 -3.40
CA LYS A 64 -6.70 9.25 -4.36
C LYS A 64 -6.67 10.73 -3.99
N ASN A 65 -6.80 11.07 -2.70
CA ASN A 65 -6.75 12.45 -2.23
C ASN A 65 -5.38 13.09 -2.42
N PHE A 66 -4.28 12.36 -2.15
CA PHE A 66 -2.92 12.88 -2.30
C PHE A 66 -2.39 12.80 -3.75
N SER A 67 -2.89 11.89 -4.58
CA SER A 67 -2.46 11.70 -5.96
C SER A 67 -2.59 12.97 -6.81
N LYS A 68 -3.63 13.78 -6.56
CA LYS A 68 -3.89 15.04 -7.27
C LYS A 68 -2.81 16.11 -7.04
N MET A 69 -2.08 16.02 -5.94
CA MET A 69 -1.13 17.06 -5.53
C MET A 69 0.32 16.69 -5.84
N LYS A 70 0.67 15.38 -5.85
CA LYS A 70 2.08 14.97 -5.66
C LYS A 70 2.57 13.83 -6.55
N ASN A 71 1.84 13.44 -7.60
CA ASN A 71 2.28 12.46 -8.62
C ASN A 71 2.57 11.02 -8.11
N ILE A 72 1.94 10.62 -7.01
CA ILE A 72 2.06 9.28 -6.44
C ILE A 72 1.25 8.29 -7.27
N LYS A 73 1.83 7.11 -7.55
CA LYS A 73 1.16 6.04 -8.29
C LYS A 73 0.67 4.95 -7.35
N PHE A 74 -0.49 4.39 -7.66
CA PHE A 74 -0.93 3.15 -7.03
C PHE A 74 -0.47 1.96 -7.87
N GLY A 75 0.42 1.15 -7.31
CA GLY A 75 1.05 0.02 -7.98
C GLY A 75 0.16 -1.23 -8.04
N GLY A 76 -0.65 -1.46 -7.01
CA GLY A 76 -1.66 -2.52 -7.00
C GLY A 76 -1.86 -3.17 -5.63
N LEU A 77 -2.70 -4.20 -5.63
CA LEU A 77 -3.02 -5.03 -4.48
C LEU A 77 -2.14 -6.29 -4.50
N ILE A 78 -1.69 -6.74 -3.33
CA ILE A 78 -1.00 -8.02 -3.14
C ILE A 78 -1.91 -8.88 -2.26
N HIS A 79 -2.29 -10.06 -2.76
CA HIS A 79 -3.12 -11.00 -2.00
C HIS A 79 -2.25 -11.76 -1.00
N ASN A 80 -2.50 -11.59 0.29
CA ASN A 80 -1.89 -12.40 1.33
C ASN A 80 -2.87 -13.47 1.81
N GLN A 81 -2.56 -14.74 1.52
CA GLN A 81 -3.41 -15.85 1.92
C GLN A 81 -3.27 -16.13 3.42
N ARG A 82 -4.39 -16.13 4.14
CA ARG A 82 -4.40 -16.35 5.61
C ARG A 82 -4.66 -17.79 6.03
N ASN A 83 -5.09 -18.63 5.10
CA ASN A 83 -5.32 -20.06 5.30
C ASN A 83 -5.51 -20.73 3.92
N ASN A 84 -5.52 -22.06 3.90
CA ASN A 84 -5.70 -22.88 2.68
C ASN A 84 -7.03 -22.62 1.94
N ASN A 85 -8.02 -22.01 2.61
CA ASN A 85 -9.33 -21.68 2.04
C ASN A 85 -9.42 -20.21 1.61
N SER A 86 -8.31 -19.46 1.60
CA SER A 86 -8.32 -18.04 1.24
C SER A 86 -8.62 -17.86 -0.25
N SER A 87 -9.90 -17.65 -0.56
CA SER A 87 -10.36 -17.45 -1.94
C SER A 87 -10.00 -16.06 -2.44
N ILE A 88 -9.27 -15.97 -3.56
CA ILE A 88 -8.92 -14.70 -4.21
C ILE A 88 -10.13 -13.98 -4.85
N ASN A 89 -11.28 -14.65 -5.01
CA ASN A 89 -12.40 -14.13 -5.78
C ASN A 89 -12.93 -12.78 -5.26
N ILE A 90 -13.03 -12.62 -3.94
CA ILE A 90 -13.48 -11.37 -3.33
C ILE A 90 -12.49 -10.24 -3.65
N LEU A 91 -11.19 -10.53 -3.58
CA LEU A 91 -10.16 -9.55 -3.88
C LEU A 91 -10.12 -9.18 -5.37
N LYS A 92 -10.41 -10.13 -6.28
CA LYS A 92 -10.59 -9.85 -7.73
C LYS A 92 -11.74 -8.88 -7.97
N ILE A 93 -12.90 -9.17 -7.39
CA ILE A 93 -14.07 -8.27 -7.50
C ILE A 93 -13.74 -6.88 -6.95
N PHE A 94 -13.06 -6.81 -5.80
CA PHE A 94 -12.63 -5.54 -5.21
C PHE A 94 -11.65 -4.78 -6.12
N ALA A 95 -10.68 -5.47 -6.72
CA ALA A 95 -9.74 -4.87 -7.68
C ALA A 95 -10.48 -4.30 -8.89
N ASP A 96 -11.41 -5.05 -9.47
CA ASP A 96 -12.21 -4.61 -10.63
C ASP A 96 -13.07 -3.39 -10.30
N MET A 97 -13.78 -3.41 -9.15
CA MET A 97 -14.61 -2.29 -8.70
C MET A 97 -13.82 -1.02 -8.45
N THR A 98 -12.58 -1.15 -7.98
CA THR A 98 -11.69 -0.02 -7.70
C THR A 98 -10.80 0.38 -8.88
N LYS A 99 -10.94 -0.31 -10.03
CA LYS A 99 -10.08 -0.15 -11.22
C LYS A 99 -8.59 -0.30 -10.89
N SER A 100 -8.30 -1.24 -10.00
CA SER A 100 -6.96 -1.65 -9.60
C SER A 100 -6.61 -3.00 -10.22
N LYS A 101 -5.42 -3.50 -9.90
CA LYS A 101 -4.93 -4.81 -10.29
C LYS A 101 -4.34 -5.53 -9.07
N ILE A 102 -4.47 -6.85 -9.07
CA ILE A 102 -3.71 -7.72 -8.18
C ILE A 102 -2.36 -7.98 -8.87
N ILE A 103 -1.26 -7.67 -8.20
CA ILE A 103 0.10 -7.77 -8.76
C ILE A 103 0.90 -8.96 -8.24
N GLY A 104 0.41 -9.64 -7.21
CA GLY A 104 1.07 -10.78 -6.61
C GLY A 104 0.19 -11.48 -5.59
N GLU A 105 0.56 -12.73 -5.30
CA GLU A 105 -0.07 -13.57 -4.29
C GLU A 105 1.03 -14.14 -3.38
N ILE A 106 0.79 -14.10 -2.08
CA ILE A 106 1.65 -14.68 -1.04
C ILE A 106 0.90 -15.91 -0.51
N PRO A 107 1.40 -17.14 -0.76
CA PRO A 107 0.72 -18.36 -0.33
C PRO A 107 0.76 -18.52 1.19
N PHE A 108 -0.24 -19.21 1.73
CA PHE A 108 -0.24 -19.61 3.14
C PHE A 108 0.79 -20.73 3.36
N SER A 109 1.67 -20.57 4.35
CA SER A 109 2.73 -21.53 4.71
C SER A 109 2.42 -22.25 6.02
#